data_AF-A0A7C7KR62-F1
#
_entry.id   AF-A0A7C7KR62-F1
#
_cell.length_a   1.000
_cell.length_b   1.000
_cell.length_c   1.000
_cell.angle_alpha   90.00
_cell.angle_beta   90.00
_cell.angle_gamma   90.00
#
_symmetry.space_group_name_H-M   'P 1'
#
loop_
_entity.id
_entity.type
_entity.pdbx_description
1 polymer ?
#
loop_
_entity_poly.entity_id
_entity_poly.type
_entity_poly.pdbx_seq_one_letter_code
_entity_poly.pdbx_strand_id
1 'polypeptide(L)'
;MDLDGKTLALILCDESDGDIEAYRRVGTLHRGAEGYALHWDDGTAPLDVQAEWLERIKPVADAVKDILLDADLVLSLSVGAIPDDVDPSELLPTGLRIPPGD
;
A
#
# COMPACT_ATOMS: atom_id res chain seq x y z
N MET A 1 -11.58 13.58 6.45
CA MET A 1 -11.35 12.46 7.40
C MET A 1 -9.94 12.63 7.92
N ASP A 2 -9.73 12.58 9.24
CA ASP A 2 -8.38 12.58 9.79
C ASP A 2 -7.84 11.15 9.74
N LEU A 3 -6.70 10.96 9.07
CA LEU A 3 -6.08 9.65 8.87
C LEU A 3 -4.87 9.44 9.79
N ASP A 4 -4.47 10.47 10.55
CA ASP A 4 -3.29 10.41 11.39
C ASP A 4 -3.48 9.39 12.53
N GLY A 5 -2.47 8.56 12.74
CA GLY A 5 -2.47 7.49 13.74
C GLY A 5 -3.36 6.29 13.41
N LYS A 6 -4.03 6.27 12.25
CA LYS A 6 -4.84 5.11 11.82
C LYS A 6 -3.98 4.04 11.17
N THR A 7 -4.37 2.78 11.36
CA THR A 7 -3.76 1.66 10.66
C THR A 7 -4.35 1.53 9.25
N LEU A 8 -3.47 1.38 8.26
CA LEU A 8 -3.82 1.18 6.87
C LEU A 8 -3.30 -0.16 6.40
N ALA A 9 -4.21 -1.01 5.91
CA ALA A 9 -3.87 -2.19 5.11
C ALA A 9 -3.65 -1.78 3.65
N LEU A 10 -2.39 -1.87 3.21
CA LEU A 10 -2.00 -1.78 1.81
C LEU A 10 -2.12 -3.16 1.16
N ILE A 11 -2.91 -3.25 0.10
CA ILE A 11 -3.06 -4.45 -0.73
C ILE A 11 -2.44 -4.15 -2.09
N LEU A 12 -1.43 -4.92 -2.48
CA LEU A 12 -0.84 -4.93 -3.81
C LEU A 12 -1.40 -6.13 -4.55
N CYS A 13 -2.13 -5.92 -5.63
CA CYS A 13 -2.61 -6.98 -6.50
C CYS A 13 -1.79 -7.01 -7.77
N ASP A 14 -1.09 -8.11 -8.04
CA ASP A 14 -0.56 -8.39 -9.37
C ASP A 14 -1.66 -9.09 -10.18
N GLU A 15 -1.93 -8.55 -11.36
CA GLU A 15 -2.91 -9.10 -12.31
C GLU A 15 -2.19 -9.67 -13.54
N SER A 16 -0.87 -9.89 -13.46
CA SER A 16 -0.07 -10.41 -14.56
C SER A 16 -0.23 -11.93 -14.64
N ASP A 17 -0.36 -12.46 -15.85
CA ASP A 17 -0.40 -13.91 -16.14
C ASP A 17 -1.67 -14.70 -15.73
N GLY A 18 -2.73 -14.03 -15.25
CA GLY A 18 -4.05 -14.65 -15.04
C GLY A 18 -4.24 -15.34 -13.68
N ASP A 19 -3.18 -15.42 -12.87
CA ASP A 19 -3.24 -15.68 -11.44
C ASP A 19 -3.23 -14.35 -10.68
N ILE A 20 -4.16 -14.18 -9.74
CA ILE A 20 -4.23 -12.95 -8.93
C ILE A 20 -3.43 -13.18 -7.66
N GLU A 21 -2.21 -12.65 -7.62
CA GLU A 21 -1.40 -12.62 -6.42
C GLU A 21 -1.63 -11.32 -5.65
N ALA A 22 -2.19 -11.44 -4.44
CA ALA A 22 -2.45 -10.30 -3.56
C ALA A 22 -1.51 -10.32 -2.36
N TYR A 23 -0.61 -9.34 -2.29
CA TYR A 23 0.22 -9.10 -1.13
C TYR A 23 -0.43 -8.06 -0.23
N ARG A 24 -0.61 -8.37 1.06
CA ARG A 24 -1.14 -7.43 2.05
C ARG A 24 -0.09 -7.05 3.07
N ARG A 25 -0.02 -5.77 3.41
CA ARG A 25 0.84 -5.25 4.47
C ARG A 25 0.10 -4.17 5.25
N VAL A 26 0.26 -4.14 6.57
CA VAL A 26 -0.33 -3.11 7.43
C VAL A 26 0.77 -2.19 7.94
N GLY A 27 0.46 -0.89 7.98
CA GLY A 27 1.28 0.14 8.60
C GLY A 27 0.43 1.21 9.26
N THR A 28 1.06 2.13 9.96
CA THR A 28 0.41 3.27 10.61
C THR A 28 0.61 4.52 9.77
N LEU A 29 -0.47 5.26 9.52
CA LEU A 29 -0.41 6.55 8.84
C LEU A 29 0.04 7.64 9.80
N HIS A 30 1.03 8.42 9.37
CA HIS A 30 1.50 9.61 10.07
C HIS A 30 1.39 10.81 9.15
N ARG A 31 0.84 11.90 9.67
CA ARG A 31 0.75 13.16 8.93
C ARG A 31 2.11 13.87 8.97
N GLY A 32 2.71 14.03 7.80
CA GLY A 32 3.91 14.82 7.58
C GLY A 32 3.62 16.28 7.20
N ALA A 33 4.67 17.01 6.83
CA ALA A 33 4.56 18.39 6.37
C ALA A 33 3.88 18.52 4.99
N GLU A 34 4.07 17.53 4.11
CA GLU A 34 3.64 17.57 2.70
C GLU A 34 2.50 16.58 2.40
N GLY A 35 2.09 15.76 3.36
CA GLY A 35 1.09 14.71 3.13
C GLY A 35 1.01 13.69 4.26
N TYR A 36 0.70 12.45 3.91
CA TYR A 36 0.73 11.32 4.83
C TYR A 36 1.85 10.36 4.42
N ALA A 37 2.51 9.77 5.42
CA ALA A 37 3.47 8.70 5.23
C ALA A 37 2.99 7.45 5.96
N LEU A 38 3.16 6.30 5.33
CA LEU A 38 2.83 5.00 5.89
C LEU A 38 4.07 4.39 6.52
N HIS A 39 4.07 4.24 7.85
CA HIS A 39 5.16 3.68 8.62
C HIS A 39 4.90 2.21 8.92
N TRP A 40 5.96 1.40 8.80
CA TRP A 40 5.92 -0.04 9.03
C TRP A 40 6.56 -0.38 10.37
N ASP A 41 5.99 -1.33 11.12
CA ASP A 41 6.52 -1.78 12.42
C ASP A 41 7.88 -2.49 12.32
N ASP A 42 8.24 -2.99 11.14
CA ASP A 42 9.49 -3.73 10.89
C ASP A 42 10.69 -2.80 10.56
N GLY A 43 10.52 -1.48 10.63
CA GLY A 43 11.60 -0.52 10.34
C GLY A 43 11.96 -0.40 8.85
N THR A 44 11.14 -0.97 7.96
CA THR A 44 11.17 -0.65 6.52
C THR A 44 10.96 0.86 6.33
N ALA A 45 11.59 1.43 5.29
CA ALA A 45 11.41 2.84 4.95
C ALA A 45 9.91 3.20 4.81
N PRO A 46 9.49 4.36 5.35
CA PRO A 46 8.11 4.79 5.20
C PRO A 46 7.76 5.03 3.74
N LEU A 47 6.50 4.81 3.38
CA LEU A 47 5.98 5.06 2.05
C LEU A 47 5.18 6.35 2.04
N ASP A 48 5.59 7.32 1.23
CA ASP A 48 4.79 8.52 0.99
C ASP A 48 3.48 8.17 0.29
N VAL A 49 2.38 8.57 0.90
CA VAL A 49 1.03 8.36 0.38
C VAL A 49 0.72 9.49 -0.60
N GLN A 50 0.65 9.13 -1.88
CA GLN A 50 0.37 10.10 -2.92
C GLN A 50 -1.04 10.68 -2.79
N ALA A 51 -1.20 11.94 -3.20
CA ALA A 51 -2.48 12.65 -3.11
C ALA A 51 -3.61 11.91 -3.84
N GLU A 52 -3.30 11.31 -5.00
CA GLU A 52 -4.21 10.48 -5.79
C GLU A 52 -4.64 9.17 -5.09
N TRP A 53 -3.89 8.71 -4.10
CA TRP A 53 -4.25 7.52 -3.33
C TRP A 53 -5.22 7.85 -2.20
N LEU A 54 -5.21 9.09 -1.70
CA LEU A 54 -6.06 9.50 -0.58
C LEU A 54 -7.55 9.32 -0.88
N GLU A 55 -7.98 9.58 -2.12
CA GLU A 55 -9.36 9.36 -2.57
C GLU A 55 -9.73 7.87 -2.69
N ARG A 56 -8.73 6.99 -2.79
CA ARG A 56 -8.90 5.53 -2.87
C ARG A 56 -8.89 4.86 -1.50
N ILE A 57 -8.38 5.53 -0.46
CA ILE A 57 -8.39 5.01 0.91
C ILE A 57 -9.83 4.92 1.41
N LYS A 58 -10.21 3.73 1.86
CA LYS A 58 -11.55 3.47 2.39
C LYS A 58 -11.47 2.89 3.80
N PRO A 59 -12.45 3.13 4.67
CA PRO A 59 -12.55 2.41 5.92
C PRO A 59 -12.76 0.91 5.66
N VAL A 60 -12.15 0.09 6.49
CA VAL A 60 -12.34 -1.36 6.45
C VAL A 60 -13.74 -1.70 6.97
N ALA A 61 -14.48 -2.53 6.23
CA ALA A 61 -15.74 -3.06 6.71
C ALA A 61 -15.49 -4.11 7.79
N ASP A 62 -16.29 -4.12 8.87
CA ASP A 62 -16.15 -5.06 10.00
C ASP A 62 -16.05 -6.53 9.56
N ALA A 63 -16.74 -6.90 8.48
CA ALA A 63 -16.75 -8.25 7.94
C ALA A 63 -15.37 -8.75 7.44
N VAL A 64 -14.46 -7.85 7.07
CA VAL A 64 -13.13 -8.21 6.51
C VAL A 64 -11.97 -7.70 7.38
N LYS A 65 -12.28 -7.14 8.55
CA LYS A 65 -11.30 -6.52 9.45
C LYS A 65 -10.28 -7.54 10.00
N ASP A 66 -10.74 -8.76 10.29
CA ASP A 66 -9.89 -9.87 10.73
C ASP A 66 -8.86 -10.28 9.65
N ILE A 67 -9.28 -10.30 8.38
CA ILE A 67 -8.42 -10.62 7.23
C ILE A 67 -7.33 -9.55 7.03
N LEU A 68 -7.68 -8.29 7.31
CA LEU A 68 -6.82 -7.12 7.16
C LEU A 68 -6.07 -6.76 8.46
N LEU A 69 -5.86 -7.74 9.34
CA LEU A 69 -5.05 -7.59 10.58
C LEU A 69 -5.55 -6.44 11.48
N ASP A 70 -6.86 -6.32 11.63
CA ASP A 70 -7.55 -5.30 12.41
C ASP A 70 -7.38 -3.85 11.91
N ALA A 71 -6.93 -3.64 10.67
CA ALA A 71 -6.71 -2.30 10.12
C ALA A 71 -7.99 -1.43 10.11
N ASP A 72 -7.83 -0.13 10.39
CA ASP A 72 -8.91 0.86 10.28
C ASP A 72 -9.26 1.16 8.81
N LEU A 73 -8.25 1.17 7.95
CA LEU A 73 -8.30 1.67 6.58
C LEU A 73 -7.71 0.65 5.60
N VAL A 74 -8.14 0.71 4.35
CA VAL A 74 -7.61 -0.11 3.25
C VAL A 74 -7.29 0.75 2.03
N LEU A 75 -6.16 0.45 1.40
CA LEU A 75 -5.75 0.96 0.10
C LEU A 75 -5.38 -0.21 -0.79
N SER A 76 -6.03 -0.32 -1.95
CA SER A 76 -5.72 -1.33 -2.95
C SER A 76 -5.06 -0.69 -4.17
N LEU A 77 -3.84 -1.14 -4.48
CA LEU A 77 -3.07 -0.76 -5.65
C LEU A 77 -2.87 -1.99 -6.54
N SER A 78 -2.99 -1.80 -7.85
CA SER A 78 -2.57 -2.81 -8.82
C SER A 78 -1.10 -2.60 -9.13
N VAL A 79 -0.35 -3.69 -9.18
CA VAL A 79 1.03 -3.73 -9.67
C VAL A 79 1.04 -4.49 -11.00
N GLY A 80 1.98 -4.14 -11.85
CA GLY A 80 2.15 -4.80 -13.14
C GLY A 80 3.57 -4.63 -13.66
N ALA A 81 3.86 -5.31 -14.77
CA ALA A 81 5.16 -5.21 -15.41
C ALA A 81 5.51 -3.76 -15.77
N ILE A 82 6.76 -3.37 -15.48
CA ILE A 82 7.30 -2.11 -15.97
C ILE A 82 7.41 -2.23 -17.50
N PRO A 83 6.84 -1.32 -18.29
CA PRO A 83 6.98 -1.35 -19.74
C PRO A 83 8.44 -1.27 -20.16
N ASP A 84 8.84 -1.97 -21.23
CA ASP A 84 10.23 -2.00 -21.71
C ASP A 84 10.81 -0.62 -22.08
N ASP A 85 9.94 0.37 -22.36
CA ASP A 85 10.31 1.74 -22.73
C ASP A 85 10.47 2.68 -21.52
N VAL A 86 10.26 2.18 -20.30
CA VAL A 86 10.34 2.99 -19.06
C VAL A 86 11.65 2.70 -18.33
N ASP A 87 12.47 3.73 -18.17
CA ASP A 87 13.65 3.67 -17.33
C ASP A 87 13.25 3.53 -15.85
N PRO A 88 13.70 2.48 -15.14
CA PRO A 88 13.30 2.23 -13.74
C PRO A 88 13.79 3.31 -12.76
N SER A 89 14.73 4.16 -13.19
CA SER A 89 15.20 5.32 -12.41
C SER A 89 14.21 6.50 -12.43
N GLU A 90 13.25 6.51 -13.36
CA GLU A 90 12.16 7.49 -13.40
C GLU A 90 10.96 7.07 -12.54
N LEU A 91 10.97 5.85 -12.02
CA LEU A 91 9.94 5.33 -11.13
C LEU A 91 10.18 5.77 -9.68
N LEU A 92 9.09 6.00 -8.96
CA LEU A 92 9.15 6.36 -7.55
C LEU A 92 9.59 5.12 -6.72
N PRO A 93 10.70 5.20 -5.97
CA PRO A 93 11.15 4.07 -5.16
C PRO A 93 10.25 3.92 -3.93
N THR A 94 9.28 3.00 -4.00
CA THR A 94 8.33 2.74 -2.91
C THR A 94 8.95 1.94 -1.75
N GLY A 95 10.11 1.31 -1.96
CA GLY A 95 10.75 0.42 -0.98
C GLY A 95 9.98 -0.88 -0.72
N LEU A 96 8.84 -1.07 -1.40
CA LEU A 96 8.02 -2.27 -1.29
C LEU A 96 8.66 -3.39 -2.11
N ARG A 97 8.73 -4.58 -1.53
CA ARG A 97 9.12 -5.80 -2.21
C ARG A 97 7.98 -6.78 -2.11
N ILE A 98 7.54 -7.31 -3.24
CA ILE A 98 6.67 -8.48 -3.28
C ILE A 98 7.59 -9.66 -2.97
N PRO A 99 7.35 -10.44 -1.90
CA PRO A 99 8.12 -11.65 -1.67
C PRO A 99 7.96 -12.59 -2.86
N PRO A 100 8.99 -13.36 -3.25
CA PRO A 100 8.80 -14.41 -4.24
C PRO A 100 7.72 -15.37 -3.73
N GLY A 101 6.74 -15.69 -4.57
CA GLY A 101 5.79 -16.77 -4.31
C GLY A 101 6.55 -18.08 -4.09
N ASP A 102 6.16 -18.83 -3.06
CA ASP A 102 6.69 -20.18 -2.75
C ASP A 102 5.99 -21.24 -3.62
#